data_AF-A0A0S1SF17-F1
#
_entry.id   AF-A0A0S1SF17-F1
#
_cell.length_a   1.000
_cell.length_b   1.000
_cell.length_c   1.000
_cell.angle_alpha   90.00
_cell.angle_beta   90.00
_cell.angle_gamma   90.00
#
_symmetry.space_group_name_H-M   'P 1'
#
loop_
_entity.id
_entity.type
_entity.pdbx_description
1 polymer ?
#
loop_
_entity_poly.entity_id
_entity_poly.type
_entity_poly.pdbx_seq_one_letter_code
_entity_poly.pdbx_strand_id
1 'polypeptide(L)'
;MKKKLFILPLAIIAFIIIDTLILDTVQGKNVDNEQIAMVLEDQCECTVITKGLNGNGVSFPDAVYGDFHNFSLRNCKIANFEEYIAELNNSLENSIPNFHEADLVKLSFEIAPDEVRIVSIRNSRLKLER
;
A
#
# COMPACT_ATOMS: atom_id res chain seq x y z
N MET A 1 -34.15 -33.90 32.98
CA MET A 1 -33.32 -33.52 31.82
C MET A 1 -34.21 -32.90 30.74
N LYS A 2 -34.14 -31.58 30.51
CA LYS A 2 -34.56 -30.93 29.24
C LYS A 2 -33.62 -29.76 28.95
N LYS A 3 -33.22 -29.67 27.68
CA LYS A 3 -32.03 -29.00 27.17
C LYS A 3 -32.21 -27.47 27.08
N LYS A 4 -31.07 -26.78 27.20
CA LYS A 4 -30.85 -25.34 27.08
C LYS A 4 -31.39 -24.76 25.76
N LEU A 5 -31.90 -23.54 25.79
CA LEU A 5 -32.05 -22.68 24.62
C LEU A 5 -31.25 -21.39 24.86
N PHE A 6 -29.96 -21.43 24.54
CA PHE A 6 -29.11 -20.24 24.44
C PHE A 6 -29.37 -19.60 23.07
N ILE A 7 -30.29 -18.64 23.01
CA ILE A 7 -30.44 -17.76 21.84
C ILE A 7 -30.10 -16.36 22.31
N LEU A 8 -28.81 -16.02 22.43
CA LEU A 8 -28.40 -14.62 22.52
C LEU A 8 -26.88 -14.33 22.34
N PRO A 9 -26.17 -14.89 21.34
CA PRO A 9 -24.98 -14.16 20.86
C PRO A 9 -24.94 -13.89 19.36
N LEU A 10 -25.85 -14.45 18.56
CA LEU A 10 -25.78 -14.31 17.09
C LEU A 10 -26.18 -12.92 16.56
N ALA A 11 -26.99 -12.16 17.30
CA ALA A 11 -27.42 -10.82 16.85
C ALA A 11 -26.32 -9.76 17.00
N ILE A 12 -25.38 -9.93 17.95
CA ILE A 12 -24.30 -8.97 18.19
C ILE A 12 -23.16 -9.17 17.17
N ILE A 13 -22.91 -10.42 16.77
CA ILE A 13 -21.88 -10.73 15.76
C ILE A 13 -22.32 -10.24 14.37
N ALA A 14 -23.61 -10.31 14.03
CA ALA A 14 -24.10 -9.85 12.74
C ALA A 14 -23.99 -8.31 12.57
N PHE A 15 -24.13 -7.53 13.64
CA PHE A 15 -24.04 -6.07 13.56
C PHE A 15 -22.60 -5.57 13.40
N ILE A 16 -21.64 -6.21 14.09
CA ILE A 16 -20.21 -5.86 13.99
C ILE A 16 -19.69 -6.10 12.56
N ILE A 17 -20.14 -7.17 11.90
CA ILE A 17 -19.71 -7.51 10.53
C ILE A 17 -20.25 -6.48 9.51
N ILE A 18 -21.46 -5.98 9.71
CA ILE A 18 -22.10 -5.03 8.77
C ILE A 18 -21.46 -3.64 8.88
N ASP A 19 -21.16 -3.17 10.10
CA ASP A 19 -20.50 -1.87 10.28
C ASP A 19 -19.05 -1.87 9.75
N THR A 20 -18.32 -2.99 9.86
CA THR A 20 -16.98 -3.10 9.22
C THR A 20 -17.06 -3.15 7.69
N LEU A 21 -18.02 -3.87 7.11
CA LEU A 21 -18.14 -4.02 5.65
C LEU A 21 -18.60 -2.74 4.94
N ILE A 22 -19.41 -1.91 5.60
CA ILE A 22 -19.90 -0.65 5.02
C ILE A 22 -18.86 0.46 5.15
N LEU A 23 -18.03 0.48 6.21
CA LEU A 23 -16.90 1.40 6.29
C LEU A 23 -15.81 1.05 5.25
N ASP A 24 -15.51 -0.25 5.06
CA ASP A 24 -14.56 -0.73 4.05
C ASP A 24 -15.00 -0.44 2.62
N THR A 25 -16.29 -0.31 2.32
CA THR A 25 -16.74 0.03 0.96
C THR A 25 -16.65 1.53 0.64
N VAL A 26 -16.51 2.39 1.65
CA VAL A 26 -16.35 3.85 1.48
C VAL A 26 -14.90 4.31 1.73
N GLN A 27 -14.11 3.57 2.51
CA GLN A 27 -12.67 3.81 2.72
C GLN A 27 -11.75 2.89 1.90
N GLY A 28 -12.22 1.71 1.47
CA GLY A 28 -11.36 0.62 1.00
C GLY A 28 -10.82 0.71 -0.42
N LYS A 29 -10.87 1.88 -1.06
CA LYS A 29 -10.21 2.11 -2.36
C LYS A 29 -8.85 2.81 -2.25
N ASN A 30 -8.53 3.34 -1.07
CA ASN A 30 -7.35 4.16 -0.89
C ASN A 30 -6.35 3.39 -0.04
N VAL A 31 -5.17 3.15 -0.61
CA VAL A 31 -4.05 2.56 0.12
C VAL A 31 -3.47 3.62 1.05
N ASP A 32 -3.35 3.32 2.34
CA ASP A 32 -2.80 4.29 3.28
C ASP A 32 -1.27 4.45 3.09
N ASN A 33 -0.82 5.71 3.08
CA ASN A 33 0.59 6.07 3.16
C ASN A 33 1.33 5.39 4.32
N GLU A 34 0.66 5.18 5.45
CA GLU A 34 1.24 4.53 6.62
C GLU A 34 1.47 3.03 6.38
N GLN A 35 0.57 2.35 5.68
CA GLN A 35 0.73 0.94 5.34
C GLN A 35 1.91 0.72 4.39
N ILE A 36 2.05 1.57 3.37
CA ILE A 36 3.21 1.52 2.46
C ILE A 36 4.50 1.77 3.24
N ALA A 37 4.52 2.77 4.12
CA ALA A 37 5.70 3.07 4.92
C ALA A 37 6.12 1.90 5.81
N MET A 38 5.18 1.25 6.49
CA MET A 38 5.47 0.09 7.34
C MET A 38 6.09 -1.07 6.56
N VAL A 39 5.55 -1.39 5.37
CA VAL A 39 6.13 -2.45 4.52
C VAL A 39 7.53 -2.07 4.06
N LEU A 40 7.76 -0.81 3.68
CA LEU A 40 9.10 -0.34 3.32
C LEU A 40 10.05 -0.41 4.52
N GLU A 41 9.63 -0.04 5.72
CA GLU A 41 10.48 -0.12 6.91
C GLU A 41 10.86 -1.55 7.30
N ASP A 42 9.98 -2.52 7.06
CA ASP A 42 10.20 -3.92 7.43
C ASP A 42 10.97 -4.72 6.36
N GLN A 43 10.71 -4.42 5.08
CA GLN A 43 11.17 -5.26 3.95
C GLN A 43 12.25 -4.59 3.09
N CYS A 44 12.50 -3.28 3.24
CA CYS A 44 13.45 -2.56 2.40
C CYS A 44 14.86 -2.59 3.00
N GLU A 45 15.87 -2.93 2.19
CA GLU A 45 17.29 -2.90 2.60
C GLU A 45 17.92 -1.49 2.56
N CYS A 46 17.11 -0.46 2.80
CA CYS A 46 17.53 0.94 2.80
C CYS A 46 17.51 1.49 4.22
N THR A 47 18.57 2.19 4.64
CA THR A 47 18.65 2.72 6.01
C THR A 47 17.85 4.01 6.22
N VAL A 48 17.44 4.69 5.14
CA VAL A 48 16.70 5.94 5.20
C VAL A 48 15.49 5.84 4.29
N ILE A 49 14.31 6.02 4.88
CA ILE A 49 13.02 6.05 4.19
C ILE A 49 12.39 7.39 4.52
N THR A 50 12.15 8.23 3.50
CA THR A 50 11.57 9.57 3.66
C THR A 50 10.27 9.64 2.87
N LYS A 51 9.16 9.98 3.54
CA LYS A 51 7.88 10.30 2.87
C LYS A 51 8.03 11.60 2.08
N GLY A 52 7.68 11.57 0.81
CA GLY A 52 7.65 12.73 -0.08
C GLY A 52 6.32 13.49 0.00
N LEU A 53 6.09 14.39 -0.96
CA LEU A 53 4.77 15.01 -1.13
C LEU A 53 3.80 13.92 -1.56
N ASN A 54 2.78 13.64 -0.76
CA ASN A 54 1.72 12.70 -1.08
C ASN A 54 0.43 13.48 -1.31
N GLY A 55 -0.48 12.93 -2.12
CA GLY A 55 -1.77 13.55 -2.33
C GLY A 55 -2.87 12.51 -2.44
N ASN A 56 -4.03 12.90 -1.94
CA ASN A 56 -5.24 12.13 -2.11
C ASN A 56 -5.84 12.46 -3.48
N GLY A 57 -6.36 11.44 -4.13
CA GLY A 57 -7.04 11.52 -5.39
C GLY A 57 -8.28 12.39 -5.30
N VAL A 58 -8.58 13.06 -6.41
CA VAL A 58 -9.75 13.90 -6.58
C VAL A 58 -10.44 13.52 -7.89
N SER A 59 -11.74 13.27 -7.81
CA SER A 59 -12.57 13.04 -8.99
C SER A 59 -13.18 14.39 -9.43
N PHE A 60 -12.82 14.82 -10.64
CA PHE A 60 -13.49 15.89 -11.35
C PHE A 60 -14.43 15.33 -12.42
N PRO A 61 -15.41 16.11 -12.91
CA PRO A 61 -16.33 15.67 -13.98
C PRO A 61 -15.62 15.15 -15.24
N ASP A 62 -14.43 15.69 -15.53
CA ASP A 62 -13.70 15.42 -16.77
C ASP A 62 -12.48 14.50 -16.56
N ALA A 63 -12.12 14.18 -15.31
CA ALA A 63 -10.93 13.39 -14.99
C ALA A 63 -10.96 12.83 -13.56
N VAL A 64 -10.44 11.61 -13.39
CA VAL A 64 -10.13 11.04 -12.06
C VAL A 64 -8.62 11.16 -11.85
N TYR A 65 -8.23 11.94 -10.85
CA TYR A 65 -6.86 11.96 -10.35
C TYR A 65 -6.79 11.02 -9.16
N GLY A 66 -5.88 10.06 -9.24
CA GLY A 66 -5.71 9.07 -8.20
C GLY A 66 -4.84 9.50 -7.02
N ASP A 67 -4.88 8.72 -5.95
CA ASP A 67 -3.93 8.85 -4.85
C ASP A 67 -2.49 8.71 -5.38
N PHE A 68 -1.57 9.55 -4.89
CA PHE A 68 -0.15 9.40 -5.18
C PHE A 68 0.68 9.40 -3.90
N HIS A 69 1.55 8.39 -3.81
CA HIS A 69 2.40 8.10 -2.66
C HIS A 69 3.86 8.13 -3.11
N ASN A 70 4.63 9.08 -2.61
CA ASN A 70 6.04 9.27 -2.94
C ASN A 70 6.93 8.90 -1.75
N PHE A 71 7.96 8.10 -2.00
CA PHE A 71 8.97 7.75 -1.00
C PHE A 71 10.38 7.90 -1.59
N SER A 72 11.31 8.41 -0.78
CA SER A 72 12.74 8.44 -1.06
C SER A 72 13.44 7.44 -0.16
N LEU A 73 14.21 6.54 -0.79
CA LEU A 73 14.87 5.39 -0.19
C LEU A 73 16.37 5.57 -0.41
N ARG A 74 17.16 5.72 0.66
CA ARG A 74 18.58 6.06 0.56
C ARG A 74 19.47 5.07 1.33
N ASN A 75 20.74 5.01 0.90
CA ASN A 75 21.74 4.05 1.38
C ASN A 75 21.23 2.60 1.27
N CYS A 76 20.69 2.26 0.10
CA CYS A 76 20.15 0.95 -0.18
C CYS A 76 21.27 -0.02 -0.55
N LYS A 77 21.29 -1.22 0.05
CA LYS A 77 22.31 -2.24 -0.24
C LYS A 77 21.84 -3.23 -1.32
N ILE A 78 21.54 -2.73 -2.51
CA ILE A 78 20.89 -3.54 -3.55
C ILE A 78 21.92 -4.10 -4.53
N ALA A 79 22.06 -5.43 -4.58
CA ALA A 79 22.96 -6.11 -5.53
C ALA A 79 22.35 -6.26 -6.93
N ASN A 80 21.06 -6.62 -7.01
CA ASN A 80 20.30 -6.75 -8.25
C ASN A 80 19.02 -5.91 -8.14
N PHE A 81 19.02 -4.75 -8.78
CA PHE A 81 17.92 -3.79 -8.66
C PHE A 81 16.59 -4.32 -9.21
N GLU A 82 16.60 -5.02 -10.33
CA GLU A 82 15.36 -5.48 -10.96
C GLU A 82 14.69 -6.59 -10.14
N GLU A 83 15.48 -7.54 -9.66
CA GLU A 83 15.02 -8.63 -8.79
C GLU A 83 14.49 -8.09 -7.46
N TYR A 84 15.27 -7.23 -6.80
CA TYR A 84 14.89 -6.59 -5.54
C TYR A 84 13.56 -5.85 -5.65
N ILE A 85 13.35 -5.11 -6.74
CA ILE A 85 12.13 -4.34 -6.96
C ILE A 85 10.92 -5.24 -7.26
N ALA A 86 11.13 -6.38 -7.93
CA ALA A 86 10.07 -7.36 -8.14
C ALA A 86 9.64 -8.02 -6.81
N GLU A 87 10.60 -8.37 -5.95
CA GLU A 87 10.33 -8.92 -4.61
C GLU A 87 9.64 -7.89 -3.71
N LEU A 88 10.06 -6.64 -3.76
CA LEU A 88 9.43 -5.55 -3.00
C LEU A 88 7.98 -5.31 -3.46
N ASN A 89 7.72 -5.31 -4.77
CA ASN A 89 6.36 -5.17 -5.30
C ASN A 89 5.46 -6.33 -4.82
N ASN A 90 5.96 -7.56 -4.85
CA ASN A 90 5.24 -8.72 -4.32
C ASN A 90 4.99 -8.60 -2.81
N SER A 91 5.94 -8.06 -2.05
CA SER A 91 5.79 -7.83 -0.61
C SER A 91 4.71 -6.78 -0.32
N LEU A 92 4.67 -5.70 -1.09
CA LEU A 92 3.62 -4.67 -1.01
C LEU A 92 2.24 -5.26 -1.34
N GLU A 93 2.13 -6.05 -2.40
CA GLU A 93 0.87 -6.71 -2.81
C GLU A 93 0.32 -7.68 -1.76
N ASN A 94 1.20 -8.46 -1.11
CA ASN A 94 0.77 -9.45 -0.13
C ASN A 94 0.50 -8.84 1.25
N SER A 95 1.14 -7.72 1.57
CA SER A 95 1.07 -7.12 2.92
C SER A 95 0.01 -6.03 3.05
N ILE A 96 -0.40 -5.41 1.94
CA ILE A 96 -1.34 -4.29 1.93
C ILE A 96 -2.64 -4.73 1.24
N PRO A 97 -3.76 -4.82 1.99
CA PRO A 97 -5.07 -5.07 1.40
C PRO A 97 -5.38 -4.03 0.30
N ASN A 98 -5.94 -4.50 -0.81
CA ASN A 98 -6.32 -3.65 -1.96
C ASN A 98 -5.17 -2.86 -2.61
N PHE A 99 -3.90 -3.27 -2.42
CA PHE A 99 -2.75 -2.62 -3.08
C PHE A 99 -2.86 -2.57 -4.61
N HIS A 100 -3.55 -3.54 -5.21
CA HIS A 100 -3.85 -3.57 -6.64
C HIS A 100 -4.76 -2.42 -7.11
N GLU A 101 -5.41 -1.70 -6.20
CA GLU A 101 -6.19 -0.49 -6.46
C GLU A 101 -5.37 0.79 -6.26
N ALA A 102 -4.10 0.69 -5.84
CA ALA A 102 -3.22 1.86 -5.67
C ALA A 102 -2.99 2.58 -7.00
N ASP A 103 -3.33 3.86 -7.02
CA ASP A 103 -3.26 4.68 -8.24
C ASP A 103 -1.81 5.02 -8.64
N LEU A 104 -0.96 5.47 -7.71
CA LEU A 104 0.47 5.65 -7.95
C LEU A 104 1.30 5.58 -6.68
N VAL A 105 2.19 4.61 -6.60
CA VAL A 105 3.29 4.58 -5.62
C VAL A 105 4.60 4.82 -6.36
N LYS A 106 5.33 5.86 -5.99
CA LYS A 106 6.61 6.22 -6.57
C LYS A 106 7.72 6.08 -5.52
N LEU A 107 8.69 5.24 -5.83
CA LEU A 107 9.82 4.93 -4.99
C LEU A 107 11.10 5.43 -5.66
N SER A 108 11.82 6.34 -5.01
CA SER A 108 13.08 6.90 -5.50
C SER A 108 14.24 6.31 -4.71
N PHE A 109 15.03 5.45 -5.34
CA PHE A 109 16.16 4.74 -4.75
C PHE A 109 17.47 5.46 -5.05
N GLU A 110 18.19 5.86 -4.03
CA GLU A 110 19.60 6.27 -4.13
C GLU A 110 20.46 5.03 -3.86
N ILE A 111 20.98 4.43 -4.94
CA ILE A 111 21.73 3.17 -4.90
C ILE A 111 23.25 3.38 -4.89
N ALA A 112 23.72 4.53 -5.37
CA ALA A 112 25.09 5.01 -5.28
C ALA A 112 25.09 6.54 -5.27
N PRO A 113 26.21 7.21 -4.90
CA PRO A 113 26.33 8.65 -5.04
C PRO A 113 25.98 9.08 -6.46
N ASP A 114 25.02 10.00 -6.60
CA ASP A 114 24.49 10.52 -7.86
C ASP A 114 23.75 9.49 -8.76
N GLU A 115 23.50 8.26 -8.28
CA GLU A 115 22.69 7.27 -8.98
C GLU A 115 21.32 7.11 -8.31
N VAL A 116 20.33 7.82 -8.87
CA VAL A 116 18.93 7.72 -8.45
C VAL A 116 18.15 6.90 -9.47
N ARG A 117 17.48 5.84 -9.00
CA ARG A 117 16.56 5.05 -9.81
C ARG A 117 15.14 5.23 -9.29
N ILE A 118 14.21 5.39 -10.21
CA ILE A 118 12.82 5.68 -9.88
C ILE A 118 11.94 4.53 -10.35
N VAL A 119 11.11 4.04 -9.44
CA VAL A 119 10.12 2.99 -9.70
C VAL A 119 8.75 3.58 -9.46
N SER A 120 7.86 3.39 -10.41
CA SER A 120 6.45 3.74 -10.31
C SER A 120 5.60 2.48 -10.37
N ILE A 121 4.75 2.29 -9.38
CA ILE A 121 3.82 1.18 -9.26
C ILE A 121 2.41 1.76 -9.37
N ARG A 122 1.62 1.27 -10.33
CA ARG A 122 0.23 1.67 -10.53
C ARG A 122 -0.59 0.42 -10.79
N ASN A 123 -1.64 0.22 -10.01
CA ASN A 123 -2.49 -0.96 -10.10
C ASN A 123 -1.65 -2.26 -10.15
N SER A 124 -0.70 -2.41 -9.21
CA SER A 124 0.25 -3.53 -9.17
C SER A 124 1.23 -3.64 -10.36
N ARG A 125 1.19 -2.71 -11.33
CA ARG A 125 2.10 -2.72 -12.48
C ARG A 125 3.31 -1.86 -12.20
N LEU A 126 4.46 -2.51 -12.26
CA LEU A 126 5.75 -1.88 -12.08
C LEU A 126 6.25 -1.22 -13.37
N LYS A 127 6.79 -0.01 -13.23
CA LYS A 127 7.47 0.72 -14.30
C LYS A 127 8.74 1.36 -13.76
N LEU A 128 9.87 1.05 -14.39
CA LEU A 128 11.11 1.77 -14.21
C LEU A 128 11.04 3.09 -14.98
N GLU A 129 11.27 4.22 -14.30
CA GLU A 129 11.42 5.53 -14.94
C GLU A 129 12.88 5.73 -15.36
N ARG A 130 13.08 6.35 -16.53
CA ARG A 130 14.40 6.72 -17.05
C ARG A 130 14.85 8.07 -16.51
#